data_AF-A0A534XVQ2-F1
#
_entry.id   AF-A0A534XVQ2-F1
#
_cell.length_a   1.000
_cell.length_b   1.000
_cell.length_c   1.000
_cell.angle_alpha   90.00
_cell.angle_beta   90.00
_cell.angle_gamma   90.00
#
_symmetry.space_group_name_H-M   'P 1'
#
loop_
_entity.id
_entity.type
_entity.pdbx_description
1 polymer ?
#
loop_
_entity_poly.entity_id
_entity_poly.type
_entity_poly.pdbx_seq_one_letter_code
_entity_poly.pdbx_strand_id
1 'polypeptide(L)'
;MPRPGTASVVVADLPHHPRDGVRVGQAEDEDLPASIDDYAAAKRSFIVRDVRELERRANDPYPRPLAIDVAADYAMLGDNDKAFAWLAKALREHDGPLMYVKVDDRLDGLRSDTRLGDIIRAVGLVP
;
A
#
# COMPACT_ATOMS: atom_id res chain seq x y z
N MET A 1 -25.06 25.73 -41.34
CA MET A 1 -24.27 26.01 -40.12
C MET A 1 -25.20 26.68 -39.09
N PRO A 2 -25.06 26.38 -37.79
CA PRO A 2 -26.19 26.04 -36.89
C PRO A 2 -26.50 27.10 -35.81
N ARG A 3 -27.71 27.04 -35.22
CA ARG A 3 -27.94 26.98 -33.76
C ARG A 3 -29.27 26.25 -33.45
N PRO A 4 -29.26 25.10 -32.77
CA PRO A 4 -30.47 24.48 -32.22
C PRO A 4 -30.75 24.95 -30.79
N GLY A 5 -32.03 25.05 -30.47
CA GLY A 5 -32.57 25.48 -29.19
C GLY A 5 -32.28 24.52 -28.03
N THR A 6 -32.27 25.11 -26.85
CA THR A 6 -32.12 24.46 -25.54
C THR A 6 -33.28 23.49 -25.32
N ALA A 7 -33.03 22.18 -25.46
CA ALA A 7 -33.95 21.16 -24.98
C ALA A 7 -33.67 20.94 -23.49
N SER A 8 -34.63 21.30 -22.64
CA SER A 8 -34.63 20.92 -21.23
C SER A 8 -34.70 19.40 -21.13
N VAL A 9 -33.65 18.76 -20.63
CA VAL A 9 -33.69 17.36 -20.22
C VAL A 9 -34.43 17.31 -18.88
N VAL A 10 -35.64 16.76 -18.93
CA VAL A 10 -36.36 16.32 -17.74
C VAL A 10 -35.58 15.14 -17.17
N VAL A 11 -34.92 15.34 -16.03
CA VAL A 11 -34.27 14.25 -15.28
C VAL A 11 -35.39 13.38 -14.73
N ALA A 12 -35.49 12.16 -15.26
CA ALA A 12 -36.40 11.16 -14.75
C ALA A 12 -36.00 10.78 -13.31
N ASP A 13 -37.01 10.79 -12.44
CA ASP A 13 -36.97 10.38 -11.05
C ASP A 13 -36.46 8.94 -10.92
N LEU A 14 -35.20 8.78 -10.53
CA LEU A 14 -34.62 7.50 -10.14
C LEU A 14 -35.07 7.20 -8.71
N PRO A 15 -35.53 5.97 -8.41
CA PRO A 15 -36.02 5.64 -7.08
C PRO A 15 -34.92 5.87 -6.04
N HIS A 16 -35.22 6.75 -5.08
CA HIS A 16 -34.41 6.96 -3.88
C HIS A 16 -34.29 5.64 -3.12
N HIS A 17 -33.16 4.97 -3.25
CA HIS A 17 -32.74 4.02 -2.23
C HIS A 17 -32.65 4.78 -0.90
N PRO A 18 -33.32 4.31 0.17
CA PRO A 18 -33.14 4.90 1.48
C PRO A 18 -31.64 4.83 1.80
N ARG A 19 -31.02 6.00 2.03
CA ARG A 19 -29.75 6.07 2.73
C ARG A 19 -30.06 5.70 4.17
N ASP A 20 -30.14 4.40 4.43
CA ASP A 20 -30.00 3.91 5.80
C ASP A 20 -28.68 4.50 6.29
N GLY A 21 -28.81 5.45 7.22
CA GLY A 21 -27.69 6.13 7.81
C GLY A 21 -26.76 5.07 8.34
N VAL A 22 -25.60 4.93 7.70
CA VAL A 22 -24.45 4.28 8.31
C VAL A 22 -24.22 5.07 9.58
N ARG A 23 -24.66 4.51 10.72
CA ARG A 23 -24.21 4.99 12.02
C ARG A 23 -22.70 4.83 11.95
N VAL A 24 -22.01 5.96 11.82
CA VAL A 24 -20.60 6.05 12.15
C VAL A 24 -20.56 5.71 13.63
N GLY A 25 -20.35 4.43 13.92
CA GLY A 25 -20.04 3.99 15.27
C GLY A 25 -18.87 4.83 15.73
N GLN A 26 -19.01 5.41 16.93
CA GLN A 26 -17.89 6.00 17.62
C GLN A 26 -16.83 4.91 17.72
N ALA A 27 -15.78 5.02 16.90
CA ALA A 27 -14.54 4.30 17.16
C ALA A 27 -14.00 4.99 18.40
N GLU A 28 -14.28 4.39 19.55
CA GLU A 28 -13.71 4.77 20.83
C GLU A 28 -12.19 4.80 20.69
N ASP A 29 -11.59 5.87 21.21
CA ASP A 29 -10.22 6.32 21.05
C ASP A 29 -9.17 5.41 21.74
N GLU A 30 -9.24 4.09 21.58
CA GLU A 30 -8.43 3.14 22.37
C GLU A 30 -7.71 2.13 21.48
N ASP A 31 -6.69 2.60 20.76
CA ASP A 31 -5.47 1.84 20.39
C ASP A 31 -4.46 2.71 19.62
N LEU A 32 -4.39 4.01 19.93
CA LEU A 32 -3.26 4.82 19.46
C LEU A 32 -2.06 4.51 20.35
N PRO A 33 -0.92 4.08 19.78
CA PRO A 33 0.26 3.74 20.56
C PRO A 33 0.70 4.94 21.40
N ALA A 34 1.00 4.70 22.67
CA ALA A 34 1.28 5.74 23.66
C ALA A 34 2.50 6.62 23.29
N SER A 35 3.32 6.19 22.34
CA SER A 35 4.40 6.96 21.73
C SER A 35 4.75 6.46 20.32
N ILE A 36 5.52 7.25 19.55
CA ILE A 36 6.11 6.79 18.27
C ILE A 36 6.99 5.55 18.48
N ASP A 37 7.62 5.42 19.65
CA ASP A 37 8.44 4.25 20.00
C ASP A 37 7.58 3.01 20.25
N ASP A 38 6.42 3.17 20.90
CA ASP A 38 5.44 2.09 21.07
C ASP A 38 4.83 1.69 19.72
N TYR A 39 4.61 2.64 18.81
CA TYR A 39 4.19 2.36 17.43
C TYR A 39 5.26 1.54 16.70
N ALA A 40 6.52 1.94 16.79
CA ALA A 40 7.62 1.24 16.12
C ALA A 40 7.79 -0.19 16.67
N ALA A 41 7.67 -0.39 17.98
CA ALA A 41 7.75 -1.70 18.62
C ALA A 41 6.54 -2.60 18.29
N ALA A 42 5.32 -2.04 18.32
CA ALA A 42 4.10 -2.74 17.93
C ALA A 42 4.14 -3.12 16.44
N LYS A 43 4.54 -2.18 15.58
CA LYS A 43 4.70 -2.40 14.15
C LYS A 43 5.79 -3.43 13.86
N ARG A 44 6.93 -3.38 14.55
CA ARG A 44 7.98 -4.41 14.43
C ARG A 44 7.47 -5.80 14.81
N SER A 45 6.70 -5.92 15.89
CA SER A 45 6.12 -7.19 16.33
C SER A 45 5.07 -7.71 15.34
N PHE A 46 4.27 -6.82 14.76
CA PHE A 46 3.34 -7.12 13.68
C PHE A 46 4.08 -7.62 12.44
N ILE A 47 5.09 -6.88 11.98
CA ILE A 47 5.91 -7.18 10.81
C ILE A 47 6.60 -8.55 10.95
N VAL A 48 7.21 -8.84 12.10
CA VAL A 48 7.88 -10.13 12.34
C VAL A 48 6.89 -11.29 12.23
N ARG A 49 5.66 -11.10 12.73
CA ARG A 49 4.60 -12.10 12.62
C ARG A 49 4.11 -12.23 11.18
N ASP A 50 3.93 -11.10 10.49
CA ASP A 50 3.44 -11.06 9.13
C ASP A 50 4.42 -11.74 8.18
N VAL A 51 5.68 -11.29 8.13
CA VAL A 51 6.73 -11.91 7.31
C VAL A 51 6.83 -13.44 7.51
N ARG A 52 6.76 -13.92 8.76
CA ARG A 52 6.75 -15.37 9.05
C ARG A 52 5.52 -16.06 8.48
N GLU A 53 4.36 -15.42 8.58
CA GLU A 53 3.12 -15.95 8.05
C GLU A 53 3.12 -15.96 6.52
N LEU A 54 3.73 -14.95 5.89
CA LEU A 54 3.88 -14.87 4.44
C LEU A 54 4.88 -15.91 3.92
N GLU A 55 6.00 -16.14 4.62
CA GLU A 55 6.91 -17.25 4.31
C GLU A 55 6.20 -18.60 4.44
N ARG A 56 5.38 -18.78 5.50
CA ARG A 56 4.59 -20.01 5.72
C ARG A 56 3.51 -20.22 4.67
N ARG A 57 2.92 -19.13 4.16
CA ARG A 57 1.80 -19.13 3.21
C ARG A 57 2.19 -18.71 1.80
N ALA A 58 3.46 -18.81 1.43
CA ALA A 58 3.94 -18.34 0.12
C ALA A 58 3.17 -18.94 -1.08
N ASN A 59 2.48 -20.07 -0.89
CA ASN A 59 1.65 -20.75 -1.89
C ASN A 59 0.12 -20.70 -1.63
N ASP A 60 -0.36 -19.97 -0.62
CA ASP A 60 -1.79 -19.92 -0.28
C ASP A 60 -2.52 -18.87 -1.15
N PRO A 61 -3.61 -19.23 -1.86
CA PRO A 61 -4.38 -18.28 -2.63
C PRO A 61 -5.33 -17.50 -1.69
N TYR A 62 -4.88 -16.29 -1.35
CA TYR A 62 -5.68 -15.13 -0.90
C TYR A 62 -5.95 -14.90 0.62
N PRO A 63 -5.87 -13.63 1.06
CA PRO A 63 -5.24 -12.50 0.34
C PRO A 63 -3.72 -12.70 0.32
N ARG A 64 -3.14 -12.74 -0.89
CA ARG A 64 -1.69 -12.79 -1.03
C ARG A 64 -1.16 -11.39 -0.72
N PRO A 65 -0.16 -11.26 0.17
CA PRO A 65 0.51 -9.98 0.39
C PRO A 65 1.14 -9.49 -0.91
N LEU A 66 1.16 -8.18 -1.13
CA LEU A 66 1.95 -7.60 -2.22
C LEU A 66 3.42 -7.72 -1.86
N ALA A 67 4.26 -8.07 -2.84
CA ALA A 67 5.69 -8.23 -2.63
C ALA A 67 6.37 -6.92 -2.17
N ILE A 68 5.84 -5.76 -2.57
CA ILE A 68 6.28 -4.44 -2.09
C ILE A 68 6.06 -4.24 -0.58
N ASP A 69 4.98 -4.78 0.00
CA ASP A 69 4.75 -4.68 1.44
C ASP A 69 5.72 -5.57 2.22
N VAL A 70 5.99 -6.78 1.71
CA VAL A 70 7.01 -7.66 2.31
C VAL A 70 8.41 -7.04 2.22
N ALA A 71 8.72 -6.37 1.11
CA ALA A 71 9.98 -5.66 0.96
C ALA A 71 10.12 -4.53 1.99
N ALA A 72 9.07 -3.74 2.18
CA ALA A 72 9.02 -2.65 3.15
C ALA A 72 9.22 -3.17 4.58
N ASP A 73 8.58 -4.29 4.91
CA ASP A 73 8.71 -4.96 6.20
C ASP A 73 10.15 -5.41 6.47
N TYR A 74 10.82 -6.02 5.48
CA TYR A 74 12.24 -6.38 5.61
C TYR A 74 13.16 -5.15 5.74
N ALA A 75 12.87 -4.07 5.02
CA ALA A 75 13.61 -2.81 5.14
C ALA A 75 13.47 -2.22 6.55
N MET A 76 12.26 -2.22 7.13
CA MET A 76 12.02 -1.78 8.50
C MET A 76 12.72 -2.64 9.55
N LEU A 77 12.98 -3.92 9.24
CA LEU A 77 13.76 -4.82 10.09
C LEU A 77 15.29 -4.66 9.91
N GLY A 78 15.73 -3.89 8.92
CA GLY A 78 17.15 -3.71 8.56
C GLY A 78 17.75 -4.88 7.76
N ASP A 79 16.92 -5.81 7.28
CA ASP A 79 17.37 -6.91 6.41
C ASP A 79 17.28 -6.49 4.94
N ASN A 80 18.23 -5.66 4.53
CA ASN A 80 18.24 -5.03 3.21
C ASN A 80 18.31 -6.05 2.08
N ASP A 81 19.05 -7.16 2.26
CA ASP A 81 19.21 -8.16 1.21
C ASP A 81 17.89 -8.87 0.91
N LYS A 82 17.12 -9.24 1.95
CA LYS A 82 15.77 -9.76 1.74
C LYS A 82 14.84 -8.70 1.18
N ALA A 83 14.91 -7.45 1.65
CA ALA A 83 14.10 -6.37 1.10
C ALA A 83 14.28 -6.23 -0.42
N PHE A 84 15.53 -6.25 -0.91
CA PHE A 84 15.81 -6.18 -2.35
C PHE A 84 15.33 -7.41 -3.12
N ALA A 85 15.41 -8.62 -2.55
CA ALA A 85 14.87 -9.81 -3.18
C ALA A 85 13.35 -9.70 -3.40
N TRP A 86 12.64 -9.11 -2.44
CA TRP A 86 11.20 -8.84 -2.52
C TRP A 86 10.87 -7.66 -3.45
N LEU A 87 11.66 -6.58 -3.49
CA LEU A 87 11.51 -5.52 -4.49
C LEU A 87 11.65 -6.05 -5.92
N ALA A 88 12.61 -6.95 -6.16
CA ALA A 88 12.76 -7.59 -7.46
C ALA A 88 11.55 -8.46 -7.81
N LYS A 89 10.90 -9.09 -6.82
CA LYS A 89 9.65 -9.83 -7.02
C LYS A 89 8.49 -8.88 -7.34
N ALA A 90 8.33 -7.79 -6.59
CA ALA A 90 7.32 -6.77 -6.84
C ALA A 90 7.42 -6.18 -8.26
N LEU A 91 8.64 -5.98 -8.75
CA LEU A 91 8.90 -5.55 -10.12
C LEU A 91 8.44 -6.59 -11.16
N ARG A 92 8.71 -7.88 -10.94
CA ARG A 92 8.25 -8.97 -11.83
C ARG A 92 6.74 -9.16 -11.80
N GLU A 93 6.11 -8.93 -10.65
CA GLU A 93 4.67 -9.09 -10.44
C GLU A 93 3.88 -7.83 -10.83
N HIS A 94 4.57 -6.76 -11.20
CA HIS A 94 3.98 -5.45 -11.53
C HIS A 94 3.08 -4.93 -10.40
N ASP A 95 3.56 -5.05 -9.15
CA ASP A 95 2.84 -4.55 -7.98
C ASP A 95 2.54 -3.07 -8.13
N GLY A 96 1.25 -2.71 -8.17
CA GLY A 96 0.80 -1.32 -8.34
C GLY A 96 1.47 -0.33 -7.37
N PRO A 97 1.59 -0.63 -6.06
CA PRO A 97 2.20 0.30 -5.11
C PRO A 97 3.71 0.51 -5.30
N LEU A 98 4.39 -0.27 -6.15
CA LEU A 98 5.80 -0.05 -6.47
C LEU A 98 6.07 1.33 -7.08
N MET A 99 5.05 1.99 -7.64
CA MET A 99 5.12 3.39 -8.07
C MET A 99 5.48 4.37 -6.94
N TYR A 100 5.26 4.00 -5.67
CA TYR A 100 5.59 4.81 -4.49
C TYR A 100 6.99 4.54 -3.92
N VAL A 101 7.82 3.71 -4.56
CA VAL A 101 9.15 3.30 -4.07
C VAL A 101 10.07 4.49 -3.73
N LYS A 102 9.87 5.66 -4.34
CA LYS A 102 10.64 6.88 -4.07
C LYS A 102 10.15 7.69 -2.87
N VAL A 103 8.99 7.39 -2.31
CA VAL A 103 8.36 8.19 -1.23
C VAL A 103 7.83 7.34 -0.08
N ASP A 104 7.94 6.02 -0.16
CA ASP A 104 7.56 5.13 0.94
C ASP A 104 8.62 5.19 2.05
N ASP A 105 8.28 5.83 3.17
CA ASP A 105 9.14 5.99 4.33
C ASP A 105 9.59 4.63 4.93
N ARG A 106 8.83 3.55 4.71
CA ARG A 106 9.23 2.20 5.16
C ARG A 106 10.51 1.72 4.47
N LEU A 107 10.83 2.27 3.30
CA LEU A 107 12.03 1.95 2.51
C LEU A 107 13.20 2.91 2.80
N ASP A 108 13.09 3.78 3.80
CA ASP A 108 14.14 4.78 4.08
C ASP A 108 15.49 4.16 4.42
N GLY A 109 15.49 2.98 5.06
CA GLY A 109 16.71 2.19 5.31
C GLY A 109 17.45 1.76 4.04
N LEU A 110 16.79 1.75 2.88
CA LEU A 110 17.36 1.35 1.59
C LEU A 110 17.88 2.52 0.75
N ARG A 111 17.62 3.77 1.17
CA ARG A 111 17.91 4.99 0.37
C ARG A 111 19.39 5.19 0.08
N SER A 112 20.24 4.71 0.98
CA SER A 112 21.71 4.77 0.86
C SER A 112 22.28 3.64 -0.01
N ASP A 113 21.48 2.63 -0.33
CA ASP A 113 21.91 1.48 -1.13
C ASP A 113 21.72 1.76 -2.63
N THR A 114 22.80 1.59 -3.39
CA THR A 114 22.82 1.87 -4.83
C THR A 114 21.83 1.00 -5.63
N ARG A 115 21.48 -0.19 -5.12
CA ARG A 115 20.52 -1.11 -5.76
C ARG A 115 19.12 -0.51 -5.86
N LEU A 116 18.76 0.42 -4.97
CA LEU A 116 17.46 1.11 -5.04
C LEU A 116 17.35 1.96 -6.31
N GLY A 117 18.48 2.52 -6.78
CA GLY A 117 18.55 3.22 -8.05
C GLY A 117 18.14 2.32 -9.22
N ASP A 118 18.59 1.06 -9.25
CA ASP A 118 18.25 0.11 -10.32
C ASP A 118 16.75 -0.19 -10.36
N ILE A 119 16.12 -0.36 -9.20
CA ILE A 119 14.67 -0.56 -9.08
C ILE A 119 13.92 0.68 -9.59
N ILE A 120 14.31 1.88 -9.17
CA ILE A 120 13.69 3.14 -9.62
C ILE A 120 13.76 3.30 -11.14
N ARG A 121 14.90 2.95 -11.75
CA ARG A 121 15.07 2.96 -13.22
C ARG A 121 14.14 1.97 -13.90
N ALA A 122 14.04 0.75 -13.35
CA ALA A 122 13.19 -0.28 -13.92
C ALA A 122 11.69 0.04 -13.84
N VAL A 123 11.26 0.78 -12.81
CA VAL A 123 9.87 1.26 -12.69
C VAL A 123 9.60 2.47 -13.60
N GLY A 124 10.64 3.14 -14.10
CA GLY A 124 10.51 4.30 -14.99
C GLY A 124 10.30 5.63 -14.27
N LEU A 125 10.78 5.77 -13.04
CA LEU A 125 10.62 6.99 -12.21
C LEU A 125 11.85 7.93 -12.25
N VAL A 126 12.66 7.79 -13.29
CA VAL A 126 13.81 8.67 -13.58
C VAL A 126 13.29 9.84 -14.43
N PRO A 127 13.67 11.10 -14.14
CA PRO A 127 13.37 12.21 -15.03
C PRO A 127 14.04 12.07 -16.40
#